data_AF-A0A0P7W0S0-F1
#
_entry.id   AF-A0A0P7W0S0-F1
#
_cell.length_a   1.000
_cell.length_b   1.000
_cell.length_c   1.000
_cell.angle_alpha   90.00
_cell.angle_beta   90.00
_cell.angle_gamma   90.00
#
_symmetry.space_group_name_H-M   'P 1'
#
loop_
_entity.id
_entity.type
_entity.pdbx_description
1 polymer ?
#
loop_
_entity_poly.entity_id
_entity_poly.type
_entity_poly.pdbx_seq_one_letter_code
_entity_poly.pdbx_strand_id
1 'polypeptide(L)' 'MAEQGDMNMRDRVLTWLPYALPVLGGFLGMVWVQVNRADQLNPVVAVVLGVVAGRLLAGLILRLVPAR' A
#
# COMPACT_ATOMS: atom_id res chain seq x y z
N MET A 1 -15.60 -29.99 4.88
CA MET A 1 -14.23 -29.47 5.04
C MET A 1 -14.34 -28.15 5.77
N ALA A 2 -14.46 -28.24 7.09
CA ALA A 2 -14.68 -27.11 7.98
C ALA A 2 -13.38 -26.88 8.73
N GLU A 3 -12.65 -25.84 8.36
CA GLU A 3 -11.55 -25.25 9.14
C GLU A 3 -11.34 -23.80 8.68
N GLN A 4 -12.45 -23.04 8.61
CA GLN A 4 -12.38 -21.58 8.74
C GLN A 4 -12.26 -21.29 10.24
N GLY A 5 -11.09 -21.59 10.81
CA GLY A 5 -10.74 -21.04 12.11
C GLY A 5 -10.81 -19.52 12.03
N ASP A 6 -11.31 -18.88 13.09
CA ASP A 6 -11.32 -17.43 13.27
C ASP A 6 -9.91 -16.85 13.03
N MET A 7 -9.58 -16.55 11.76
CA MET A 7 -8.47 -15.66 11.48
C MET A 7 -8.92 -14.31 12.02
N ASN A 8 -8.33 -13.90 13.14
CA ASN A 8 -8.50 -12.57 13.70
C ASN A 8 -8.49 -11.56 12.55
N MET A 9 -9.48 -10.68 12.50
CA MET A 9 -9.63 -9.72 11.40
C MET A 9 -8.33 -8.92 11.16
N ARG A 10 -7.55 -8.73 12.23
CA ARG A 10 -6.18 -8.19 12.20
C ARG A 10 -5.22 -9.01 11.35
N ASP A 11 -5.16 -10.33 11.49
CA ASP A 11 -4.25 -11.21 10.73
C ASP A 11 -4.61 -11.21 9.25
N ARG A 12 -5.91 -11.19 8.96
CA ARG A 12 -6.42 -11.09 7.59
C ARG A 12 -6.06 -9.75 6.96
N VAL A 13 -6.18 -8.65 7.71
CA VAL A 13 -5.74 -7.31 7.27
C VAL A 13 -4.23 -7.28 7.09
N LEU A 14 -3.44 -7.77 8.04
CA LEU A 14 -1.96 -7.81 7.96
C LEU A 14 -1.48 -8.61 6.75
N THR A 15 -2.16 -9.69 6.41
CA THR A 15 -1.85 -10.51 5.22
C THR A 15 -2.12 -9.76 3.91
N TRP A 16 -3.17 -8.93 3.88
CA TRP A 16 -3.59 -8.19 2.69
C TRP A 16 -2.93 -6.81 2.54
N LEU A 17 -2.48 -6.24 3.65
CA LEU A 17 -1.85 -4.92 3.74
C LEU A 17 -0.67 -4.71 2.78
N PRO A 18 0.30 -5.65 2.61
CA PRO A 18 1.42 -5.47 1.69
C PRO A 18 1.02 -5.51 0.21
N TYR A 19 -0.19 -5.96 -0.12
CA TYR A 19 -0.72 -5.93 -1.49
C TYR A 19 -1.58 -4.69 -1.72
N ALA A 20 -2.41 -4.30 -0.75
CA ALA A 20 -3.31 -3.16 -0.87
C ALA A 20 -2.57 -1.81 -0.83
N LEU A 21 -1.56 -1.66 0.05
CA LEU A 21 -0.84 -0.39 0.21
C LEU A 21 -0.05 0.05 -1.02
N PRO A 22 0.69 -0.82 -1.74
CA PRO A 22 1.36 -0.42 -2.97
C PRO A 22 0.38 -0.01 -4.08
N VAL A 23 -0.76 -0.71 -4.19
CA VAL A 23 -1.80 -0.38 -5.18
C VAL A 23 -2.43 0.98 -4.86
N LEU A 24 -2.77 1.22 -3.59
CA LEU A 24 -3.26 2.53 -3.13
C LEU A 24 -2.21 3.64 -3.31
N GLY A 25 -0.93 3.34 -3.04
CA GLY A 25 0.18 4.28 -3.26
C GLY A 25 0.34 4.66 -4.73
N GLY A 26 0.27 3.70 -5.64
CA GLY A 26 0.29 3.95 -7.08
C GLY A 26 -0.93 4.74 -7.57
N PHE A 27 -2.12 4.43 -7.04
CA PHE A 27 -3.35 5.17 -7.34
C PHE A 27 -3.26 6.63 -6.86
N LEU A 28 -2.81 6.87 -5.63
CA LEU A 28 -2.57 8.21 -5.10
C LEU A 28 -1.52 8.97 -5.93
N GLY A 29 -0.47 8.28 -6.40
CA GLY A 29 0.51 8.86 -7.33
C GLY A 29 -0.13 9.36 -8.63
N MET A 30 -1.06 8.60 -9.22
CA MET A 30 -1.80 9.04 -10.41
C MET A 30 -2.74 10.23 -10.12
N VAL A 31 -3.47 10.18 -9.01
CA VAL A 31 -4.36 11.28 -8.60
C VAL A 31 -3.55 12.55 -8.37
N TRP A 32 -2.39 12.45 -7.74
CA TRP A 32 -1.50 13.57 -7.47
C TRP A 32 -1.01 14.24 -8.75
N VAL A 33 -0.60 13.46 -9.77
CA VAL A 33 -0.22 14.00 -11.08
C VAL A 33 -1.38 14.73 -11.77
N GLN A 34 -2.60 14.22 -11.62
CA GLN A 34 -3.78 14.84 -12.24
C GLN A 34 -4.22 16.14 -11.57
N VAL A 35 -4.04 16.26 -10.26
CA VAL A 35 -4.34 17.48 -9.50
C VAL A 35 -3.21 18.51 -9.67
N ASN A 36 -1.96 18.07 -9.69
CA ASN A 36 -0.77 18.92 -9.79
C ASN A 36 -0.20 18.95 -11.22
N ARG A 37 -1.07 19.22 -12.21
CA ARG A 37 -0.68 19.34 -13.65
C ARG A 37 0.35 20.45 -13.93
N ALA A 38 0.60 21.34 -12.98
CA ALA A 38 1.46 22.51 -13.14
C ALA A 38 2.96 22.16 -13.19
N ASP A 39 3.37 21.02 -12.61
CA ASP A 39 4.75 20.54 -12.68
C ASP A 39 4.83 19.39 -13.69
N GLN A 40 5.59 19.58 -14.78
CA GLN A 40 5.84 18.61 -15.85
C GLN A 40 6.67 17.38 -15.38
N LEU A 41 6.57 17.00 -14.11
CA LEU A 41 7.19 15.79 -13.59
C LEU A 41 6.58 14.59 -14.32
N ASN A 42 7.47 13.75 -14.87
CA ASN A 42 7.07 12.58 -15.64
C ASN A 42 6.07 11.74 -14.83
N PRO A 43 4.83 11.51 -15.32
CA PRO A 43 3.77 10.80 -14.61
C PRO A 43 4.23 9.46 -14.05
N VAL A 44 5.12 8.77 -14.78
CA VAL A 44 5.67 7.48 -14.37
C VAL A 44 6.46 7.59 -13.08
N VAL A 45 7.22 8.67 -12.88
CA VAL A 45 8.05 8.88 -11.68
C VAL A 45 7.18 9.04 -10.45
N ALA A 46 6.09 9.82 -10.53
CA ALA A 46 5.17 10.00 -9.41
C ALA A 46 4.46 8.69 -9.02
N VAL A 47 4.06 7.89 -10.00
CA VAL A 47 3.46 6.57 -9.75
C VAL A 47 4.47 5.63 -9.11
N VAL A 48 5.70 5.54 -9.65
CA VAL A 48 6.76 4.70 -9.09
C VAL A 48 7.10 5.12 -7.65
N LEU A 49 7.23 6.42 -7.39
CA LEU A 49 7.46 6.94 -6.04
C LEU A 49 6.30 6.60 -5.10
N GLY A 50 5.05 6.73 -5.55
CA GLY A 50 3.87 6.35 -4.77
C GLY A 50 3.82 4.86 -4.42
N VAL A 51 4.13 3.99 -5.38
CA VAL A 51 4.19 2.52 -5.16
C VAL A 51 5.32 2.16 -4.19
N VAL A 52 6.51 2.73 -4.38
CA VAL A 52 7.67 2.48 -3.51
C VAL A 52 7.39 2.97 -2.09
N ALA A 53 6.83 4.16 -1.94
CA ALA A 53 6.43 4.71 -0.64
C ALA A 53 5.36 3.83 0.04
N GLY A 54 4.33 3.39 -0.69
CA GLY A 54 3.31 2.48 -0.18
C GLY A 54 3.88 1.13 0.26
N ARG A 55 4.84 0.59 -0.48
CA ARG A 55 5.52 -0.67 -0.13
C ARG A 55 6.43 -0.51 1.10
N LEU A 56 7.15 0.61 1.21
CA LEU A 56 7.97 0.91 2.39
C LEU A 56 7.11 1.09 3.64
N LEU A 57 5.97 1.80 3.53
CA LEU A 57 4.99 1.94 4.59
C LEU A 57 4.42 0.59 5.03
N ALA A 58 4.08 -0.29 4.08
CA ALA A 58 3.60 -1.63 4.41
C ALA A 58 4.65 -2.45 5.17
N GLY A 59 5.91 -2.42 4.71
CA GLY A 59 7.01 -3.07 5.40
C GLY A 59 7.27 -2.50 6.79
N LEU A 60 7.11 -1.18 6.96
CA LEU A 60 7.24 -0.52 8.25
C LEU A 60 6.10 -0.93 9.21
N ILE A 61 4.85 -0.95 8.73
CA ILE A 61 3.70 -1.36 9.54
C ILE A 61 3.83 -2.82 9.97
N LEU A 62 4.22 -3.72 9.06
CA LEU A 62 4.45 -5.13 9.38
C LEU A 62 5.62 -5.35 10.36
N ARG A 63 6.62 -4.46 10.36
CA ARG A 63 7.71 -4.49 11.34
C ARG A 63 7.30 -3.91 12.70
N LEU A 64 6.44 -2.89 12.71
CA LEU A 64 6.01 -2.19 13.92
C LEU A 64 4.84 -2.88 14.63
N VAL A 65 4.00 -3.61 13.89
CA VAL A 65 2.93 -4.45 14.45
C VAL A 65 3.52 -5.84 14.70
N PRO A 66 3.91 -6.17 15.93
CA PRO A 66 4.44 -7.49 16.23
C PRO A 66 3.26 -8.46 16.18
N ALA A 67 3.34 -9.46 15.30
CA ALA A 67 2.56 -10.67 15.48
C ALA A 67 3.09 -11.35 16.76
N ARG A 68 2.47 -11.03 17.90
CA ARG A 68 2.65 -11.79 19.15
C ARG A 68 1.50 -12.77 19.28
#